data_AF-A0A2V9ZSJ3-F1
#
_entry.id   AF-A0A2V9ZSJ3-F1
#
_cell.length_a   1.000
_cell.length_b   1.000
_cell.length_c   1.000
_cell.angle_alpha   90.00
_cell.angle_beta   90.00
_cell.angle_gamma   90.00
#
_symmetry.space_group_name_H-M   'P 1'
#
loop_
_entity.id
_entity.type
_entity.pdbx_description
1 polymer ?
#
loop_
_entity_poly.entity_id
_entity_poly.type
_entity_poly.pdbx_seq_one_letter_code
_entity_poly.pdbx_strand_id
1 'polypeptide(L)' 'MYDSLFFATFDPVYINAPDICDVCIKQPPMFNYEYCIEEPGGQRQYIKGFCCAACAEGLLKKLKTREASEWAHEEA' A
#
# COMPACT_ATOMS: atom_id res chain seq x y z
N MET A 1 2.92 16.17 -4.06
CA MET A 1 1.47 15.98 -3.76
C MET A 1 1.37 14.58 -3.20
N TYR A 2 1.19 14.38 -1.90
CA TYR A 2 1.68 13.17 -1.24
C TYR A 2 0.72 11.98 -1.29
N ASP A 3 1.12 10.92 -1.98
CA ASP A 3 0.59 9.57 -1.75
C ASP A 3 0.75 9.19 -0.26
N SER A 4 -0.18 8.41 0.28
CA SER A 4 -0.05 7.89 1.64
C SER A 4 -0.34 6.40 1.72
N LEU A 5 0.41 5.69 2.56
CA LEU A 5 0.29 4.25 2.76
C LEU A 5 0.22 3.94 4.26
N PHE A 6 -0.86 3.31 4.67
CA PHE A 6 -1.11 2.89 6.04
C PHE A 6 -1.14 1.37 6.11
N PHE A 7 -0.48 0.82 7.14
CA PHE A 7 -0.55 -0.60 7.47
C PHE A 7 -1.17 -0.77 8.86
N ALA A 8 -2.02 -1.77 8.99
CA ALA A 8 -2.43 -2.32 10.27
C ALA A 8 -2.23 -3.84 10.25
N THR A 9 -2.04 -4.41 11.43
CA THR A 9 -1.97 -5.86 11.60
C THR A 9 -3.36 -6.44 11.40
N PHE A 10 -3.47 -7.44 10.54
CA PHE A 10 -4.72 -8.17 10.39
C PHE A 10 -4.95 -9.05 11.62
N ASP A 11 -6.12 -8.95 12.25
CA ASP A 11 -6.49 -9.80 13.38
C ASP A 11 -6.97 -11.16 12.86
N PRO A 12 -6.22 -12.26 13.11
CA PRO A 12 -6.56 -13.59 12.61
C PRO A 12 -7.82 -14.19 13.26
N VAL A 13 -8.44 -13.53 14.24
CA VAL A 13 -9.67 -14.00 14.92
C VAL A 13 -10.95 -13.75 14.07
N TYR A 14 -10.86 -13.05 12.94
CA TYR A 14 -12.02 -12.76 12.08
C TYR A 14 -12.42 -13.93 11.17
N ILE A 15 -13.72 -14.25 11.16
CA ILE A 15 -14.36 -15.39 10.46
C ILE A 15 -14.27 -15.33 8.91
N ASN A 16 -13.70 -14.28 8.32
CA ASN A 16 -13.54 -14.12 6.87
C ASN A 16 -12.11 -13.68 6.49
N ALA A 17 -11.11 -14.33 7.08
CA ALA A 17 -9.71 -14.07 6.73
C ALA A 17 -9.47 -14.40 5.24
N PRO A 18 -8.88 -13.48 4.47
CA PRO A 18 -8.45 -13.82 3.12
C PRO A 18 -7.33 -14.85 3.18
N ASP A 19 -7.45 -15.92 2.39
CA ASP A 19 -6.46 -17.01 2.37
C ASP A 19 -5.17 -16.63 1.65
N ILE A 20 -5.24 -15.61 0.80
CA ILE A 20 -4.17 -15.20 -0.09
C ILE A 20 -3.99 -13.69 -0.10
N CYS A 21 -2.74 -13.26 -0.18
CA CYS A 21 -2.35 -11.87 -0.34
C CYS A 21 -2.83 -11.32 -1.68
N ASP A 22 -3.46 -10.15 -1.68
CA ASP A 22 -3.98 -9.49 -2.88
C ASP A 22 -2.88 -9.01 -3.84
N VAL A 23 -1.63 -8.90 -3.34
CA VAL A 23 -0.49 -8.39 -4.10
C VAL A 23 0.24 -9.51 -4.84
N CYS A 24 0.57 -10.61 -4.16
CA CYS A 24 1.36 -11.69 -4.75
C CYS A 24 0.57 -12.96 -5.07
N ILE A 25 -0.64 -13.12 -4.51
CA ILE A 25 -1.52 -14.28 -4.74
C ILE A 25 -0.82 -15.62 -4.39
N LYS A 26 0.11 -15.60 -3.43
CA LYS A 26 0.97 -16.76 -3.11
C LYS A 26 1.08 -17.10 -1.62
N GLN A 27 0.95 -16.10 -0.75
CA GLN A 27 1.13 -16.27 0.69
C GLN A 27 -0.11 -15.75 1.43
N PRO A 28 -0.41 -16.28 2.62
CA PRO A 28 -1.43 -15.70 3.48
C PRO A 28 -1.10 -14.23 3.80
N PRO A 29 -2.11 -13.35 3.83
CA PRO A 29 -1.93 -11.98 4.24
C PRO A 29 -1.65 -11.86 5.75
N MET A 30 -0.89 -10.85 6.12
CA MET A 30 -0.57 -10.51 7.52
C MET A 30 -1.01 -9.09 7.89
N PHE A 31 -1.12 -8.23 6.89
CA PHE A 31 -1.44 -6.82 7.08
C PHE A 31 -2.64 -6.46 6.22
N ASN A 32 -3.53 -5.63 6.76
CA ASN A 32 -4.39 -4.81 5.94
C ASN A 32 -3.64 -3.52 5.59
N TYR A 33 -3.78 -3.07 4.35
CA TYR A 33 -3.18 -1.83 3.88
C TYR A 33 -4.24 -0.92 3.27
N GLU A 34 -4.01 0.39 3.39
CA GLU A 34 -4.75 1.44 2.70
C GLU A 34 -3.75 2.34 1.98
N TYR A 35 -3.91 2.47 0.67
CA TYR A 35 -3.06 3.28 -0.20
C TYR A 35 -3.91 4.38 -0.85
N CYS A 36 -3.56 5.62 -0.59
CA CYS A 36 -4.19 6.79 -1.21
C CYS A 36 -3.28 7.31 -2.32
N ILE A 37 -3.83 7.38 -3.53
CA ILE A 37 -3.20 7.96 -4.72
C ILE A 37 -3.94 9.24 -5.05
N GLU A 38 -3.21 10.35 -5.21
CA GLU A 38 -3.79 11.60 -5.70
C GLU A 38 -3.54 11.71 -7.22
N GLU A 39 -4.61 11.72 -8.02
CA GLU A 39 -4.54 11.80 -9.48
C GLU A 39 -4.39 13.25 -9.99
N PRO A 40 -3.85 13.46 -11.21
CA PRO A 40 -3.80 14.76 -11.85
C PRO A 40 -5.21 15.33 -12.02
N GLY A 41 -5.57 16.30 -11.18
CA GLY A 41 -6.94 16.83 -11.07
C GLY A 41 -7.46 16.94 -9.63
N GLY A 42 -6.68 16.50 -8.64
CA GLY A 42 -7.03 16.60 -7.21
C GLY A 42 -7.98 15.51 -6.73
N GLN A 43 -8.27 14.51 -7.57
CA GLN A 43 -9.08 13.36 -7.19
C GLN A 43 -8.24 12.37 -6.40
N ARG A 44 -8.72 11.96 -5.22
CA ARG A 44 -8.07 10.95 -4.38
C ARG A 44 -8.70 9.58 -4.60
N GLN A 45 -7.88 8.61 -4.95
CA GLN A 45 -8.26 7.20 -5.05
C GLN A 45 -7.72 6.44 -3.84
N TYR A 46 -8.61 5.75 -3.13
CA TYR A 46 -8.24 4.90 -2.00
C TYR A 46 -8.32 3.43 -2.42
N ILE A 47 -7.20 2.73 -2.30
CA ILE A 47 -7.07 1.30 -2.52
C ILE A 47 -6.89 0.64 -1.17
N LYS A 48 -7.78 -0.29 -0.82
CA LYS A 48 -7.66 -1.09 0.41
C LYS A 48 -7.50 -2.56 0.04
N GLY A 49 -6.69 -3.28 0.80
CA GLY A 49 -6.52 -4.72 0.60
C GLY A 49 -5.66 -5.35 1.68
N PHE A 50 -5.26 -6.59 1.42
CA PHE A 50 -4.47 -7.40 2.33
C PHE A 50 -3.14 -7.81 1.69
N CYS A 51 -2.06 -7.73 2.45
CA CYS A 51 -0.73 -8.09 1.96
C CYS A 51 0.07 -8.95 2.96
N CYS A 52 0.96 -9.79 2.42
CA CYS A 52 1.94 -10.50 3.24
C CYS A 52 3.14 -9.59 3.57
N ALA A 53 4.00 -10.02 4.51
CA ALA A 53 5.17 -9.24 4.92
C ALA A 53 6.10 -8.84 3.77
N ALA A 54 6.41 -9.76 2.85
CA ALA A 54 7.26 -9.46 1.71
C ALA A 54 6.64 -8.40 0.77
N CYS A 55 5.31 -8.40 0.62
CA CYS A 55 4.62 -7.41 -0.20
C CYS A 55 4.51 -6.06 0.49
N ALA A 56 4.35 -6.04 1.81
CA ALA A 56 4.37 -4.80 2.60
C ALA A 56 5.70 -4.05 2.41
N GLU A 57 6.84 -4.75 2.45
CA GLU A 57 8.16 -4.15 2.15
C GLU A 57 8.23 -3.55 0.75
N GLY A 58 7.66 -4.23 -0.26
CA GLY A 58 7.61 -3.75 -1.63
C GLY A 58 6.77 -2.48 -1.78
N LEU A 59 5.62 -2.42 -1.11
CA LEU A 59 4.73 -1.25 -1.10
C LEU A 59 5.40 -0.04 -0.42
N LEU A 60 6.10 -0.25 0.70
CA LEU A 60 6.88 0.80 1.38
C LEU A 60 7.99 1.37 0.47
N LYS A 61 8.70 0.49 -0.25
CA LYS A 61 9.75 0.94 -1.20
C LYS A 61 9.17 1.78 -2.34
N LYS A 62 7.97 1.41 -2.84
CA LYS A 62 7.29 2.19 -3.89
C LYS A 62 6.92 3.59 -3.41
N LEU A 63 6.37 3.71 -2.20
CA LEU A 63 6.05 5.02 -1.61
C LEU A 63 7.32 5.89 -1.51
N LYS A 64 8.39 5.34 -0.91
CA LYS A 64 9.67 6.05 -0.75
C LYS A 64 10.30 6.48 -2.08
N THR A 65 10.17 5.66 -3.12
CA THR A 65 10.73 5.97 -4.45
C THR A 65 9.92 7.05 -5.15
N ARG A 66 8.59 7.06 -5.00
CA ARG A 66 7.73 8.12 -5.53
C ARG A 66 8.00 9.45 -4.84
N GLU A 67 8.04 9.48 -3.51
CA GLU A 67 8.38 10.70 -2.74
C GLU A 67 9.74 11.27 -3.17
N ALA A 68 10.76 10.41 -3.32
CA ALA A 68 12.07 10.81 -3.80
C ALA A 68 12.06 11.34 -5.24
N SER A 69 11.23 10.78 -6.12
CA SER A 69 11.07 11.24 -7.51
C SER A 69 10.29 12.56 -7.60
N GLU A 70 9.31 12.79 -6.72
CA GLU A 70 8.57 14.05 -6.65
C GLU A 70 9.48 15.20 -6.22
N TRP A 71 10.31 15.00 -5.19
CA TRP A 71 11.29 16.00 -4.77
C TRP A 71 12.34 16.30 -5.86
N ALA A 72 12.83 15.29 -6.57
CA ALA A 72 13.76 15.50 -7.67
C ALA A 72 13.15 16.27 -8.86
N HIS A 73 11.83 16.24 -9.01
CA HIS A 73 11.12 17.02 -10.03
C HIS A 73 10.83 18.46 -9.58
N GLU A 74 10.62 18.68 -8.28
CA GLU A 74 10.39 20.02 -7.71
C GLU A 74 11.67 20.87 -7.62
N GLU A 75 12.87 20.27 -7.60
CA GLU A 75 14.17 20.97 -7.56
C GLU A 75 14.81 21.25 -8.94
N ALA A 76 14.17 20.86 -10.06
CA ALA A 76 14.70 21.03 -11.43
C ALA A 76 14.12 22.27 -12.15
#